data_AF-A0A2J4PT47-F1
#
_entry.id   AF-A0A2J4PT47-F1
#
_cell.length_a   1.000
_cell.length_b   1.000
_cell.length_c   1.000
_cell.angle_alpha   90.00
_cell.angle_beta   90.00
_cell.angle_gamma   90.00
#
_symmetry.space_group_name_H-M   'P 1'
#
loop_
_entity.id
_entity.type
_entity.pdbx_description
1 polymer ?
#
loop_
_entity_poly.entity_id
_entity_poly.type
_entity_poly.pdbx_seq_one_letter_code
_entity_poly.pdbx_strand_id
1 'polypeptide(L)'
;MHQQIKKMSLIGLILMIFTSVFGFANSPSAFYLMGYSAMPFYLFSALFFFIPFALMMAEMGAAYRKEEGGIYSWMNHSVGPRFAFMGAFMWFSSYVVWMVSTAAKIWVPFSTFLFGADKTQTWALAGLTSTQTVGILAACWMLLVTFVAVKGMHKIAKITAVGGIAVMGLNLVLLLVSLVILLLNGGHYAQPLDFTASP
;
A
#
# COMPACT_ATOMS: atom_id res chain seq x y z
N MET A 1 19.66 8.46 32.48
CA MET A 1 18.27 7.99 32.36
C MET A 1 18.18 7.19 31.06
N HIS A 2 18.30 5.85 31.13
CA HIS A 2 18.16 4.98 29.95
C HIS A 2 16.70 5.06 29.49
N GLN A 3 16.42 5.79 28.41
CA GLN A 3 15.13 5.66 27.75
C GLN A 3 15.06 4.23 27.21
N GLN A 4 14.34 3.36 27.91
CA GLN A 4 13.92 2.10 27.31
C GLN A 4 13.10 2.44 26.06
N ILE A 5 13.66 2.14 24.89
CA ILE A 5 12.92 2.15 23.64
C ILE A 5 11.75 1.20 23.84
N LYS A 6 10.55 1.76 23.98
CA LYS A 6 9.33 0.99 24.23
C LYS A 6 9.11 0.10 23.02
N LYS A 7 9.42 -1.19 23.15
CA LYS A 7 9.19 -2.18 22.09
C LYS A 7 7.70 -2.17 21.73
N MET A 8 7.41 -2.11 20.43
CA MET A 8 6.05 -2.06 19.93
C MET A 8 5.30 -3.35 20.34
N SER A 9 4.07 -3.20 20.81
CA SER A 9 3.20 -4.35 21.14
C SER A 9 2.96 -5.20 19.89
N LEU A 10 2.86 -6.53 20.05
CA LEU A 10 2.54 -7.47 18.96
C LEU A 10 1.28 -7.04 18.20
N ILE A 11 0.23 -6.63 18.91
CA ILE A 11 -1.02 -6.15 18.31
C ILE A 11 -0.76 -4.86 17.50
N GLY A 12 0.08 -3.96 18.02
CA GLY A 12 0.49 -2.75 17.31
C GLY A 12 1.28 -3.06 16.03
N LEU A 13 2.16 -4.08 16.08
CA LEU A 13 2.90 -4.56 14.92
C LEU A 13 1.96 -5.16 13.87
N ILE A 14 1.03 -6.03 14.28
CA ILE A 14 0.05 -6.64 13.38
C ILE A 14 -0.80 -5.56 12.69
N LEU A 15 -1.32 -4.60 13.46
CA LEU A 15 -2.10 -3.49 12.90
C LEU A 15 -1.27 -2.64 11.93
N MET A 16 0.01 -2.37 12.23
CA MET A 16 0.89 -1.62 11.34
C MET A 16 1.18 -2.37 10.04
N ILE A 17 1.39 -3.68 10.09
CA ILE A 17 1.58 -4.52 8.90
C ILE A 17 0.28 -4.55 8.09
N PHE A 18 -0.86 -4.81 8.73
CA PHE A 18 -2.15 -4.86 8.05
C PHE A 18 -2.45 -3.54 7.32
N THR A 19 -2.23 -2.41 7.99
CA THR A 19 -2.59 -1.09 7.44
C THR A 19 -1.62 -0.58 6.38
N SER A 20 -0.37 -1.07 6.39
CA SER A 20 0.61 -0.76 5.34
C SER A 20 0.48 -1.67 4.12
N VAL A 21 0.11 -2.93 4.30
CA VAL A 21 -0.06 -3.91 3.21
C VAL A 21 -1.44 -3.83 2.56
N PHE A 22 -2.49 -3.68 3.36
CA PHE A 22 -3.88 -3.65 2.90
C PHE A 22 -4.26 -2.23 2.45
N GLY A 23 -3.72 -1.83 1.29
CA GLY A 23 -4.07 -0.57 0.66
C GLY A 23 -5.51 -0.60 0.15
N PHE A 24 -6.45 0.00 0.89
CA PHE A 24 -7.87 0.07 0.52
C PHE A 24 -8.07 0.54 -0.92
N ALA A 25 -7.27 1.49 -1.41
CA ALA A 25 -7.37 1.99 -2.78
C ALA A 25 -7.12 0.91 -3.86
N ASN A 26 -6.38 -0.15 -3.55
CA ASN A 26 -6.02 -1.16 -4.54
C ASN A 26 -7.23 -2.04 -4.93
N SER A 27 -8.12 -2.36 -3.99
CA SER A 27 -9.28 -3.22 -4.26
C SER A 27 -10.32 -2.56 -5.20
N PRO A 28 -10.75 -1.31 -4.99
CA PRO A 28 -11.59 -0.60 -5.95
C PRO A 28 -10.90 -0.35 -7.28
N SER A 29 -9.59 -0.05 -7.29
CA SER A 29 -8.85 0.10 -8.55
C SER A 29 -8.83 -1.18 -9.37
N ALA A 30 -8.61 -2.34 -8.73
CA ALA A 30 -8.63 -3.62 -9.43
C ALA A 30 -10.04 -3.97 -9.96
N PHE A 31 -11.08 -3.69 -9.18
CA PHE A 31 -12.46 -3.85 -9.63
C PHE A 31 -12.79 -2.88 -10.79
N TYR A 32 -12.30 -1.65 -10.74
CA TYR A 32 -12.52 -0.68 -11.82
C TYR A 32 -11.83 -1.10 -13.13
N LEU A 33 -10.63 -1.68 -13.05
CA LEU A 33 -9.85 -2.09 -14.23
C LEU A 33 -10.30 -3.43 -14.82
N MET A 34 -10.67 -4.40 -13.98
CA MET A 34 -10.89 -5.79 -14.41
C MET A 34 -12.23 -6.38 -13.93
N GLY A 35 -13.06 -5.61 -13.21
CA GLY A 35 -14.34 -6.10 -12.67
C GLY A 35 -14.14 -7.33 -11.78
N TYR A 36 -15.03 -8.32 -11.93
CA TYR A 36 -14.91 -9.60 -11.22
C TYR A 36 -13.81 -10.52 -11.77
N SER A 37 -13.26 -10.25 -12.96
CA SER A 37 -12.15 -11.05 -13.50
C SER A 37 -10.85 -10.90 -12.70
N ALA A 38 -10.73 -9.86 -11.84
CA ALA A 38 -9.63 -9.70 -10.90
C ALA A 38 -9.58 -10.79 -9.81
N MET A 39 -10.74 -11.37 -9.44
CA MET A 39 -10.86 -12.31 -8.33
C MET A 39 -9.93 -13.54 -8.45
N PRO A 40 -9.89 -14.28 -9.57
CA PRO A 40 -8.96 -15.41 -9.72
C PRO A 40 -7.50 -15.00 -9.65
N PHE A 41 -7.13 -13.81 -10.13
CA PHE A 41 -5.75 -13.31 -10.00
C PHE A 41 -5.37 -13.04 -8.55
N TYR A 42 -6.27 -12.44 -7.76
CA TYR A 42 -6.04 -12.26 -6.33
C TYR A 42 -5.93 -13.60 -5.60
N LEU A 43 -6.76 -14.58 -5.94
CA LEU A 43 -6.69 -15.91 -5.34
C LEU A 43 -5.37 -16.62 -5.68
N PHE A 44 -4.96 -16.54 -6.95
CA PHE A 44 -3.69 -17.07 -7.42
C PHE A 44 -2.50 -16.40 -6.73
N SER A 45 -2.47 -15.07 -6.67
CA SER A 45 -1.44 -14.33 -5.95
C SER A 45 -1.43 -14.65 -4.46
N ALA A 46 -2.60 -14.81 -3.82
CA ALA A 46 -2.67 -15.19 -2.41
C ALA A 46 -2.01 -16.54 -2.16
N LEU A 47 -2.34 -17.55 -2.98
CA LEU A 47 -1.87 -18.92 -2.81
C LEU A 47 -0.39 -19.10 -3.18
N PHE A 48 0.03 -18.57 -4.33
CA PHE A 48 1.35 -18.85 -4.89
C PHE A 48 2.40 -17.79 -4.56
N PHE A 49 2.00 -16.58 -4.16
CA PHE A 49 2.93 -15.51 -3.84
C PHE A 49 2.89 -15.13 -2.35
N PHE A 50 1.73 -14.72 -1.83
CA PHE A 50 1.66 -14.18 -0.46
C PHE A 50 1.91 -15.22 0.62
N ILE A 51 1.33 -16.42 0.52
CA ILE A 51 1.56 -17.48 1.52
C ILE A 51 3.04 -17.92 1.55
N PRO A 52 3.68 -18.30 0.43
CA PRO A 52 5.09 -18.66 0.44
C PRO A 52 6.00 -17.52 0.89
N PHE A 53 5.72 -16.29 0.46
CA PHE A 53 6.48 -15.12 0.87
C PHE A 53 6.37 -14.87 2.38
N ALA A 54 5.17 -14.96 2.97
CA ALA A 54 4.97 -14.79 4.40
C ALA A 54 5.76 -15.83 5.21
N LEU A 55 5.77 -17.09 4.77
CA LEU A 55 6.56 -18.15 5.40
C LEU A 55 8.06 -17.87 5.32
N MET A 56 8.57 -17.48 4.14
CA MET A 56 9.98 -17.11 3.97
C MET A 56 10.38 -15.93 4.87
N MET A 57 9.55 -14.89 4.95
CA MET A 57 9.82 -13.73 5.81
C MET A 57 9.78 -14.10 7.30
N ALA A 58 8.88 -15.00 7.70
CA ALA A 58 8.81 -15.50 9.07
C ALA A 58 10.06 -16.32 9.45
N GLU A 59 10.54 -17.18 8.56
CA GLU A 59 11.74 -17.99 8.77
C GLU A 59 13.00 -17.11 8.83
N MET A 60 13.19 -16.21 7.87
CA MET A 60 14.32 -15.27 7.85
C MET A 60 14.31 -14.34 9.08
N GLY A 61 13.14 -13.82 9.46
CA GLY A 61 13.00 -12.98 10.65
C GLY A 61 13.30 -13.72 11.96
N ALA A 62 13.01 -15.02 12.03
CA ALA A 62 13.34 -15.86 13.18
C ALA A 62 14.84 -16.25 13.21
N ALA A 63 15.40 -16.62 12.05
CA ALA A 63 16.80 -17.03 11.91
C ALA A 63 17.77 -15.88 12.21
N TYR A 64 17.44 -14.66 11.76
CA TYR A 64 18.29 -13.46 11.92
C TYR A 64 17.76 -12.50 12.97
N ARG A 65 17.13 -13.00 14.05
CA ARG A 65 16.47 -12.16 15.08
C ARG A 65 17.40 -11.17 15.80
N LYS A 66 18.72 -11.41 15.78
CA LYS A 66 19.73 -10.55 16.41
C LYS A 66 20.32 -9.52 15.44
N GLU A 67 20.00 -9.62 14.15
CA GLU A 67 20.48 -8.71 13.12
C GLU A 67 19.54 -7.50 13.01
N GLU A 68 20.11 -6.29 13.03
CA GLU A 68 19.33 -5.05 12.91
C GLU A 68 19.09 -4.63 11.45
N GLY A 69 19.77 -5.27 10.49
CA GLY A 69 19.75 -4.89 9.07
C GLY A 69 18.52 -5.34 8.27
N GLY A 70 17.57 -6.05 8.88
CA GLY A 70 16.35 -6.53 8.22
C GLY A 70 16.64 -7.32 6.94
N ILE A 71 15.92 -7.02 5.86
CA ILE A 71 16.03 -7.71 4.55
C ILE A 71 17.46 -7.67 4.01
N TYR A 72 18.19 -6.55 4.19
CA TYR A 72 19.58 -6.47 3.73
C TYR A 72 20.47 -7.49 4.43
N SER A 73 20.36 -7.60 5.76
CA SER A 73 21.14 -8.59 6.53
C SER A 73 20.76 -10.02 6.11
N TRP A 74 19.47 -10.30 5.95
CA TRP A 74 18.99 -11.63 5.54
C TRP A 74 19.54 -12.03 4.16
N MET A 75 19.54 -11.10 3.20
CA MET A 75 20.11 -11.32 1.88
C MET A 75 21.63 -11.43 1.92
N ASN A 76 22.32 -10.61 2.73
CA ASN A 76 23.77 -10.66 2.82
C ASN A 76 24.25 -12.00 3.36
N HIS A 77 23.57 -12.55 4.36
CA HIS A 77 23.88 -13.87 4.90
C HIS A 77 23.46 -15.02 3.98
N SER A 78 22.38 -14.87 3.20
CA SER A 78 21.86 -15.95 2.35
C SER A 78 22.52 -16.03 0.97
N VAL A 79 22.73 -14.89 0.30
CA VAL A 79 23.18 -14.81 -1.11
C VAL A 79 24.42 -13.94 -1.30
N GLY A 80 24.91 -13.31 -0.23
CA GLY A 80 26.11 -12.49 -0.26
C GLY A 80 25.88 -10.99 -0.49
N PRO A 81 26.92 -10.16 -0.27
CA PRO A 81 26.79 -8.70 -0.17
C PRO A 81 26.40 -8.02 -1.48
N ARG A 82 26.84 -8.55 -2.63
CA ARG A 82 26.53 -7.96 -3.96
C ARG A 82 25.03 -8.01 -4.25
N PHE A 83 24.40 -9.16 -4.05
CA PHE A 83 22.96 -9.33 -4.26
C PHE A 83 22.14 -8.61 -3.19
N ALA A 84 22.60 -8.60 -1.94
CA ALA A 84 21.97 -7.83 -0.87
C ALA A 84 21.93 -6.32 -1.18
N PHE A 85 23.03 -5.76 -1.69
CA PHE A 85 23.08 -4.37 -2.12
C PHE A 85 22.14 -4.11 -3.29
N MET A 86 22.15 -4.96 -4.32
CA MET A 86 21.26 -4.82 -5.47
C MET A 86 19.78 -4.87 -5.05
N GLY A 87 19.41 -5.81 -4.17
CA GLY A 87 18.05 -5.92 -3.64
C GLY A 87 17.63 -4.70 -2.83
N ALA A 88 18.49 -4.21 -1.92
CA ALA A 88 18.21 -3.00 -1.16
C ALA A 88 18.08 -1.77 -2.07
N PHE A 89 18.90 -1.65 -3.11
CA PHE A 89 18.81 -0.57 -4.09
C PHE A 89 17.52 -0.64 -4.93
N MET A 90 17.12 -1.84 -5.37
CA MET A 90 15.85 -2.06 -6.07
C MET A 90 14.67 -1.70 -5.18
N TRP A 91 14.70 -2.08 -3.91
CA TRP A 91 13.67 -1.73 -2.94
C TRP A 91 13.57 -0.22 -2.74
N PHE A 92 14.71 0.47 -2.57
CA PHE A 92 14.75 1.92 -2.46
C PHE A 92 14.20 2.61 -3.73
N SER A 93 14.59 2.14 -4.91
CA SER A 93 14.12 2.69 -6.20
C SER A 93 12.62 2.48 -6.40
N SER A 94 12.10 1.30 -6.05
CA SER A 94 10.66 1.00 -6.06
C SER A 94 9.88 1.93 -5.14
N TYR A 95 10.46 2.30 -3.99
CA TYR A 95 9.82 3.21 -3.04
C TYR A 95 9.59 4.61 -3.62
N VAL A 96 10.51 5.11 -4.44
CA VAL A 96 10.36 6.40 -5.15
C VAL A 96 9.16 6.35 -6.10
N VAL A 97 9.06 5.30 -6.91
CA VAL A 97 7.91 5.11 -7.83
C VAL A 97 6.61 4.97 -7.05
N TRP A 98 6.64 4.22 -5.95
CA TRP A 98 5.48 4.05 -5.07
C TRP A 98 5.01 5.36 -4.45
N MET A 99 5.92 6.24 -4.03
CA MET A 99 5.58 7.56 -3.50
C MET A 99 4.87 8.44 -4.53
N VAL A 100 5.35 8.45 -5.78
CA VAL A 100 4.71 9.20 -6.88
C VAL A 100 3.31 8.66 -7.16
N SER A 101 3.16 7.33 -7.25
CA SER A 101 1.86 6.69 -7.43
C SER A 101 0.88 7.00 -6.28
N THR A 102 1.38 7.00 -5.04
CA THR A 102 0.59 7.30 -3.85
C THR A 102 0.14 8.75 -3.82
N ALA A 103 1.00 9.70 -4.21
CA ALA A 103 0.62 11.10 -4.29
C ALA A 103 -0.50 11.33 -5.32
N ALA A 104 -0.47 10.66 -6.47
CA ALA A 104 -1.57 10.74 -7.43
C ALA A 104 -2.91 10.26 -6.84
N LYS A 105 -2.89 9.18 -6.05
CA LYS A 105 -4.07 8.68 -5.31
C LYS A 105 -4.60 9.65 -4.24
N ILE A 106 -3.81 10.64 -3.83
CA ILE A 106 -4.25 11.70 -2.90
C ILE A 106 -4.82 12.89 -3.70
N TRP A 107 -4.12 13.31 -4.75
CA TRP A 107 -4.50 14.48 -5.53
C TRP A 107 -5.76 14.29 -6.38
N VAL A 108 -6.01 13.10 -6.94
CA VAL A 108 -7.20 12.82 -7.75
C VAL A 108 -8.50 12.96 -6.93
N PRO A 109 -8.66 12.30 -5.76
CA PRO A 109 -9.82 12.53 -4.89
C PRO A 109 -9.90 13.96 -4.36
N PHE A 110 -8.76 14.59 -4.04
CA PHE A 110 -8.75 15.98 -3.57
C PHE A 110 -9.24 16.97 -4.64
N SER A 111 -8.85 16.77 -5.90
CA SER A 111 -9.35 17.54 -7.04
C SER A 111 -10.86 17.35 -7.20
N THR A 112 -11.32 16.10 -7.12
CA THR A 112 -12.75 15.78 -7.18
C THR A 112 -13.55 16.41 -6.03
N PHE A 113 -12.99 16.45 -4.82
CA PHE A 113 -13.62 17.10 -3.66
C PHE A 113 -13.77 18.62 -3.84
N LEU A 114 -12.74 19.28 -4.39
CA LEU A 114 -12.77 20.74 -4.58
C LEU A 114 -13.59 21.19 -5.80
N PHE A 115 -13.52 20.44 -6.91
CA PHE A 115 -14.08 20.86 -8.20
C PHE A 115 -15.28 20.04 -8.66
N GLY A 116 -15.72 19.06 -7.86
CA GLY A 116 -16.84 18.17 -8.17
C GLY A 116 -16.57 17.17 -9.31
N ALA A 117 -15.37 17.20 -9.89
CA ALA A 117 -14.93 16.29 -10.95
C ALA A 117 -13.40 16.20 -10.93
N ASP A 118 -12.84 15.11 -11.46
CA ASP A 118 -11.39 15.00 -11.61
C ASP A 118 -10.89 16.01 -12.65
N LYS A 119 -10.22 17.05 -12.17
CA LYS A 119 -9.59 18.09 -13.00
C LYS A 119 -8.07 17.96 -13.06
N THR A 120 -7.48 16.92 -12.44
CA THR A 120 -6.01 16.73 -12.47
C THR A 120 -5.47 16.60 -13.90
N GLN A 121 -6.27 16.05 -14.82
CA GLN A 121 -5.93 15.96 -16.25
C GLN A 121 -6.03 17.30 -17.01
N THR A 122 -6.59 18.35 -16.40
CA THR A 122 -6.76 19.68 -17.00
C THR A 122 -5.85 20.75 -16.37
N TRP A 123 -5.12 20.41 -15.32
CA TRP A 123 -4.21 21.33 -14.65
C TRP A 123 -2.92 21.47 -15.46
N ALA A 124 -2.84 22.54 -16.25
CA ALA A 124 -1.61 22.98 -16.88
C ALA A 124 -1.08 24.20 -16.11
N LEU A 125 -0.10 24.00 -15.23
CA LEU A 125 0.63 25.11 -14.62
C LEU A 125 1.73 25.56 -15.59
N ALA A 126 1.75 26.85 -15.95
CA ALA A 126 2.85 27.49 -16.67
C ALA A 126 3.32 26.78 -17.97
N GLY A 127 2.39 26.19 -18.74
CA GLY A 127 2.70 25.51 -20.01
C GLY A 127 3.17 24.05 -19.87
N LEU A 128 3.17 23.49 -18.67
CA LEU A 128 3.47 22.08 -18.42
C LEU A 128 2.26 21.18 -18.72
N THR A 129 2.54 19.97 -19.21
CA THR A 129 1.50 18.94 -19.37
C THR A 129 0.87 18.55 -18.04
N SER A 130 -0.36 18.04 -18.06
CA SER A 130 -1.09 17.65 -16.86
C SER A 130 -0.33 16.63 -16.01
N THR A 131 0.32 15.66 -16.65
CA THR A 131 1.19 14.67 -15.98
C THR A 131 2.38 15.32 -15.26
N GLN A 132 3.03 16.30 -15.88
CA GLN A 132 4.15 17.03 -15.27
C GLN A 132 3.69 17.88 -14.10
N THR A 133 2.52 18.54 -14.22
CA THR A 133 1.93 19.34 -13.14
C THR A 133 1.58 18.47 -11.93
N VAL A 134 0.95 17.30 -12.14
CA VAL A 134 0.70 16.33 -11.06
C VAL A 134 2.00 15.78 -10.48
N GLY A 135 3.03 15.57 -11.31
CA GLY A 135 4.37 15.17 -10.86
C GLY A 135 5.03 16.18 -9.92
N ILE A 136 4.91 17.48 -10.22
CA ILE A 136 5.42 18.56 -9.34
C ILE A 136 4.63 18.59 -8.04
N LEU A 137 3.30 18.50 -8.08
CA LEU A 137 2.46 18.42 -6.87
C LEU A 137 2.79 17.19 -6.02
N ALA A 138 3.10 16.05 -6.66
CA ALA A 138 3.59 14.86 -5.97
C ALA A 138 4.95 15.11 -5.30
N ALA A 139 5.88 15.79 -5.96
CA ALA A 139 7.16 16.18 -5.37
C ALA A 139 7.00 17.11 -4.16
N CYS A 140 6.15 18.13 -4.27
CA CYS A 140 5.82 19.02 -3.16
C CYS A 140 5.21 18.25 -1.97
N TRP A 141 4.29 17.32 -2.26
CA TRP A 141 3.71 16.45 -1.23
C TRP A 141 4.77 15.58 -0.54
N MET A 142 5.67 14.95 -1.30
CA MET A 142 6.77 14.15 -0.74
C MET A 142 7.67 14.98 0.18
N LEU A 143 8.02 16.21 -0.20
CA LEU A 143 8.81 17.12 0.64
C LEU A 143 8.08 17.46 1.95
N LEU A 144 6.77 17.72 1.88
CA LEU A 144 5.96 17.99 3.06
C LEU A 144 5.92 16.78 4.00
N VAL A 145 5.65 15.59 3.48
CA VAL A 145 5.62 14.34 4.28
C VAL A 145 6.99 14.09 4.91
N THR A 146 8.08 14.28 4.16
CA THR A 146 9.45 14.14 4.65
C THR A 146 9.75 15.13 5.77
N PHE A 147 9.35 16.40 5.60
CA PHE A 147 9.52 17.42 6.64
C PHE A 147 8.75 17.09 7.92
N VAL A 148 7.53 16.57 7.79
CA VAL A 148 6.75 16.08 8.93
C VAL A 148 7.42 14.87 9.59
N ALA A 149 7.99 13.95 8.80
CA ALA A 149 8.75 12.80 9.29
C ALA A 149 9.96 13.19 10.13
N VAL A 150 10.71 14.22 9.71
CA VAL A 150 11.89 14.74 10.42
C VAL A 150 11.52 15.34 11.80
N LYS A 151 10.30 15.88 11.96
CA LYS A 151 9.84 16.48 13.23
C LYS A 151 9.42 15.49 14.32
N GLY A 152 9.52 14.18 14.05
CA GLY A 152 9.40 13.13 15.08
C GLY A 152 8.28 12.11 14.82
N MET A 153 8.66 10.83 14.81
CA MET A 153 7.77 9.71 14.46
C MET A 153 6.60 9.48 15.44
N HIS A 154 6.67 10.00 16.67
CA HIS A 154 5.69 9.63 17.70
C HIS A 154 4.28 10.15 17.38
N LYS A 155 4.17 11.34 16.76
CA LYS A 155 2.89 11.89 16.29
C LYS A 155 2.37 11.16 15.06
N ILE A 156 3.28 10.76 14.16
CA ILE A 156 2.96 10.00 12.94
C ILE A 156 2.36 8.64 13.33
N ALA A 157 2.99 7.92 14.27
CA ALA A 157 2.49 6.63 14.73
C ALA A 157 1.03 6.70 15.24
N LYS A 158 0.64 7.78 15.94
CA LYS A 158 -0.72 7.95 16.43
C LYS A 158 -1.72 8.24 15.30
N ILE A 159 -1.36 9.10 14.35
CA ILE A 159 -2.19 9.40 13.18
C ILE A 159 -2.36 8.16 12.30
N THR A 160 -1.26 7.45 12.03
CA THR A 160 -1.27 6.19 11.27
C THR A 160 -2.10 5.12 11.97
N ALA A 161 -2.06 5.02 13.31
CA ALA A 161 -2.90 4.07 14.04
C ALA A 161 -4.39 4.35 13.85
N VAL A 162 -4.82 5.62 13.94
CA VAL A 162 -6.23 5.99 13.72
C VAL A 162 -6.65 5.77 12.27
N GLY A 163 -5.85 6.22 11.31
CA GLY A 163 -6.10 5.98 9.89
C GLY A 163 -6.15 4.49 9.56
N GLY A 164 -5.28 3.71 10.20
CA GLY A 164 -5.24 2.26 10.09
C GLY A 164 -6.51 1.58 10.59
N ILE A 165 -7.01 1.98 11.76
CA ILE A 165 -8.29 1.47 12.31
C ILE A 165 -9.46 1.83 11.39
N ALA A 166 -9.49 3.06 10.86
CA ALA A 166 -10.54 3.50 9.93
C ALA A 166 -10.52 2.66 8.64
N VAL A 167 -9.34 2.45 8.05
CA VAL A 167 -9.16 1.61 6.86
C VAL A 167 -9.57 0.16 7.15
N MET A 168 -9.20 -0.39 8.29
CA MET A 168 -9.60 -1.73 8.70
C MET A 168 -11.13 -1.84 8.84
N GLY A 169 -11.77 -0.85 9.45
CA GLY A 169 -13.22 -0.77 9.56
C GLY A 169 -13.91 -0.72 8.19
N LEU A 170 -13.41 0.10 7.26
CA LEU A 170 -13.93 0.17 5.89
C LEU A 170 -13.83 -1.17 5.15
N ASN A 171 -12.70 -1.86 5.27
CA ASN A 171 -12.54 -3.19 4.67
C ASN A 171 -13.49 -4.23 5.28
N LEU A 172 -13.67 -4.20 6.60
CA LEU A 172 -14.59 -5.12 7.29
C LEU A 172 -16.04 -4.87 6.86
N VAL A 173 -16.46 -3.61 6.79
CA VAL A 173 -17.80 -3.24 6.32
C VAL A 173 -18.00 -3.69 4.87
N LEU A 174 -17.03 -3.43 3.98
CA LEU A 174 -17.11 -3.89 2.59
C LEU A 174 -17.27 -5.41 2.51
N LEU A 175 -16.49 -6.17 3.28
CA LEU A 175 -16.55 -7.63 3.27
C LEU A 175 -17.91 -8.13 3.76
N LEU A 176 -18.41 -7.61 4.88
CA LEU A 176 -19.71 -8.00 5.44
C LEU A 176 -20.86 -7.63 4.51
N VAL A 177 -20.87 -6.41 3.98
CA VAL A 177 -21.91 -5.95 3.03
C VAL A 177 -21.86 -6.77 1.75
N SER A 178 -20.66 -7.07 1.23
CA SER A 178 -20.51 -7.91 0.03
C SER A 178 -21.05 -9.32 0.24
N LEU A 179 -20.79 -9.93 1.40
CA LEU A 179 -21.34 -11.23 1.77
C LEU A 179 -22.87 -11.20 1.88
N VAL A 180 -23.43 -10.18 2.54
CA VAL A 180 -24.87 -10.02 2.68
C VAL A 180 -25.54 -9.85 1.31
N ILE A 181 -24.98 -9.01 0.43
CA ILE A 181 -25.49 -8.82 -0.93
C ILE A 181 -25.42 -10.12 -1.74
N LEU A 182 -24.33 -10.87 -1.61
CA LEU A 182 -24.17 -12.16 -2.30
C LEU A 182 -25.23 -13.18 -1.84
N LEU A 183 -25.49 -13.25 -0.53
CA LEU A 183 -26.53 -14.11 0.03
C LEU A 183 -27.93 -13.68 -0.41
N LEU A 184 -28.22 -12.38 -0.44
CA LEU A 184 -29.49 -11.81 -0.91
C LEU A 184 -29.70 -12.02 -2.42
N ASN A 185 -28.63 -12.02 -3.21
CA ASN A 185 -28.64 -12.33 -4.65
C ASN A 185 -28.66 -13.85 -4.93
N GLY A 186 -28.83 -14.70 -3.92
CA GLY A 186 -28.89 -16.16 -4.09
C GLY A 186 -27.58 -16.78 -4.59
N GLY A 187 -26.44 -16.10 -4.37
CA GLY A 187 -25.13 -16.52 -4.86
C GLY A 187 -24.84 -16.12 -6.31
N HIS A 188 -25.73 -15.36 -6.97
CA HIS A 188 -25.48 -14.86 -8.32
C HIS A 188 -24.66 -13.57 -8.27
N TYR A 189 -23.54 -13.56 -8.99
CA TYR A 189 -22.71 -12.39 -9.18
C TYR A 189 -23.43 -11.35 -10.03
N ALA A 190 -23.35 -10.07 -9.65
CA ALA A 190 -24.01 -8.97 -10.36
C ALA A 190 -23.39 -8.63 -11.74
N GLN A 191 -22.17 -9.13 -12.02
CA GLN A 191 -21.51 -9.02 -13.32
C GLN A 191 -21.05 -10.42 -13.77
N PRO A 192 -21.12 -10.72 -15.09
CA PRO A 192 -20.52 -11.92 -15.64
C PRO A 192 -18.99 -11.87 -15.48
N LEU A 193 -18.37 -13.04 -15.26
CA LEU A 193 -16.92 -13.18 -15.30
C LEU A 193 -16.44 -13.11 -16.75
N ASP A 194 -16.24 -11.90 -17.25
CA ASP A 194 -15.70 -11.67 -18.59
C ASP A 194 -14.18 -11.48 -18.51
N PHE A 195 -13.42 -12.41 -19.09
CA PHE A 195 -11.96 -12.37 -19.17
C PHE A 195 -11.45 -11.70 -20.45
N THR A 196 -12.35 -11.30 -21.35
CA THR A 196 -12.00 -10.72 -22.67
C THR A 196 -12.06 -9.19 -22.69
N ALA A 197 -12.80 -8.59 -21.76
CA ALA A 197 -12.88 -7.14 -21.57
C ALA A 197 -11.84 -6.65 -20.54
N SER A 198 -10.55 -6.80 -20.86
CA SER A 198 -9.53 -5.94 -20.24
C SER A 198 -9.41 -4.69 -21.11
N PRO A 199 -9.50 -3.46 -20.55
CA PRO A 199 -9.26 -2.24 -21.31
C PRO A 199 -7.82 -2.14 -21.82
#